data_AF-A0A2S1WPP6-F1
#
_entry.id   AF-A0A2S1WPP6-F1
#
_cell.length_a   1.000
_cell.length_b   1.000
_cell.length_c   1.000
_cell.angle_alpha   90.00
_cell.angle_beta   90.00
_cell.angle_gamma   90.00
#
_symmetry.space_group_name_H-M   'P 1'
#
loop_
_entity.id
_entity.type
_entity.pdbx_description
1 polymer ?
#
loop_
_entity_poly.entity_id
_entity_poly.type
_entity_poly.pdbx_seq_one_letter_code
_entity_poly.pdbx_strand_id
1 'polypeptide(L)'
;TLFIDSQLTANPSLYSLPFSVDKDLQPVIVVCATDQILVVHPGVAANTFKEFIALARSKPGSFRYGSGGVGSANHLAAELLKR
;
A
#
# COMPACT_ATOMS: atom_id res chain seq x y z
N THR A 1 -10.92 20.26 6.30
CA THR A 1 -11.29 19.36 5.19
C THR A 1 -10.69 18.00 5.48
N LEU A 2 -11.52 17.00 5.74
CA LEU A 2 -11.06 15.62 5.99
C LEU A 2 -10.55 15.06 4.66
N PHE A 3 -9.26 14.76 4.58
CA PHE A 3 -8.69 14.11 3.41
C PHE A 3 -8.99 12.60 3.50
N ILE A 4 -9.62 12.06 2.46
CA ILE A 4 -9.87 10.63 2.33
C ILE A 4 -8.56 10.01 1.84
N ASP A 5 -7.76 9.50 2.77
CA ASP A 5 -6.53 8.75 2.47
C ASP A 5 -6.78 7.24 2.66
N SER A 6 -5.90 6.39 2.13
CA SER A 6 -6.02 4.92 2.18
C SER A 6 -6.28 4.38 3.59
N GLN A 7 -5.83 5.11 4.61
CA GLN A 7 -6.02 4.81 6.02
C GLN A 7 -7.50 4.74 6.41
N LEU A 8 -8.36 5.61 5.87
CA LEU A 8 -9.79 5.59 6.21
C LEU A 8 -10.49 4.33 5.66
N THR A 9 -10.03 3.81 4.52
CA THR A 9 -10.55 2.56 3.93
C THR A 9 -9.94 1.33 4.60
N ALA A 10 -8.66 1.38 4.98
CA ALA A 10 -7.94 0.25 5.56
C ALA A 10 -8.22 0.07 7.06
N ASN A 11 -8.33 1.16 7.81
CA ASN A 11 -8.45 1.12 9.26
C ASN A 11 -9.66 0.34 9.79
N PRO A 12 -10.86 0.40 9.20
CA PRO A 12 -11.98 -0.44 9.64
C PRO A 12 -11.68 -1.94 9.61
N SER A 13 -10.76 -2.37 8.74
CA SER A 13 -10.33 -3.77 8.64
C SER A 13 -9.11 -4.11 9.52
N LEU A 14 -8.43 -3.10 10.06
CA LEU A 14 -7.18 -3.24 10.83
C LEU A 14 -7.33 -2.89 12.31
N TYR A 15 -8.29 -2.03 12.66
CA TYR A 15 -8.49 -1.46 13.99
C TYR A 15 -9.98 -1.35 14.35
N SER A 16 -10.28 -1.41 15.65
CA SER A 16 -11.61 -1.07 16.15
C SER A 16 -11.74 0.46 16.22
N LEU A 17 -12.57 1.03 15.34
CA LEU A 17 -12.82 2.46 15.27
C LEU A 17 -14.09 2.82 16.06
N PRO A 18 -14.14 4.01 16.70
CA PRO A 18 -15.34 4.47 17.40
C PRO A 18 -16.43 5.00 16.46
N PHE A 19 -16.24 4.92 15.14
CA PHE A 19 -17.18 5.38 14.11
C PHE A 19 -17.13 4.47 12.88
N SER A 20 -18.21 4.48 12.09
CA SER A 20 -18.34 3.75 10.83
C SER A 20 -18.03 4.67 9.66
N VAL A 21 -16.94 4.42 8.94
CA VAL A 21 -16.53 5.21 7.77
C VAL A 21 -17.63 5.31 6.72
N ASP A 22 -18.36 4.21 6.47
CA ASP A 22 -19.41 4.16 5.45
C ASP A 22 -20.72 4.86 5.84
N LYS A 23 -20.99 5.01 7.14
CA LYS A 23 -22.27 5.53 7.65
C LYS A 23 -22.17 6.95 8.19
N ASP A 24 -21.04 7.29 8.80
CA ASP A 24 -20.87 8.52 9.55
C ASP A 24 -20.14 9.60 8.75
N LEU A 25 -19.61 9.26 7.56
CA LEU A 25 -18.88 10.19 6.69
C LEU A 25 -19.54 10.28 5.30
N GLN A 26 -19.78 11.51 4.84
CA GLN A 26 -20.26 11.81 3.48
C GLN A 26 -19.09 12.33 2.62
N PRO A 27 -18.73 11.66 1.52
CA PRO A 27 -17.67 12.14 0.63
C PRO A 27 -18.16 13.39 -0.13
N VAL A 28 -17.35 14.45 -0.11
CA VAL A 28 -17.67 15.72 -0.79
C VAL A 28 -16.95 15.81 -2.14
N ILE A 29 -15.62 15.64 -2.15
CA ILE A 29 -14.79 15.72 -3.36
C ILE A 29 -13.44 15.03 -3.15
N VAL A 30 -12.84 14.52 -4.23
CA VAL A 30 -11.44 14.06 -4.25
C VAL A 30 -10.53 15.24 -4.55
N VAL A 31 -9.63 15.56 -3.61
CA VAL A 31 -8.73 16.72 -3.74
C VAL A 31 -7.45 16.38 -4.50
N CYS A 32 -6.94 15.14 -4.37
CA CYS A 32 -5.78 14.66 -5.10
C CYS A 32 -5.80 13.14 -5.25
N ALA A 33 -5.12 12.63 -6.27
CA ALA A 33 -4.79 11.22 -6.43
C ALA A 33 -3.28 11.10 -6.62
N THR A 34 -2.66 10.10 -5.99
CA THR A 34 -1.21 9.86 -6.06
C THR A 34 -0.94 8.43 -6.47
N ASP A 35 -0.12 8.25 -7.51
CA ASP A 35 0.30 6.93 -7.94
C ASP A 35 1.35 6.33 -7.00
N GLN A 36 1.32 5.00 -6.91
CA GLN A 36 2.27 4.20 -6.14
C GLN A 36 3.40 3.75 -7.06
N ILE A 37 4.65 4.05 -6.69
CA ILE A 37 5.83 3.67 -7.48
C ILE A 37 6.69 2.68 -6.70
N LEU A 38 7.05 1.57 -7.34
CA LEU A 38 8.01 0.61 -6.81
C LEU A 38 9.43 1.02 -7.19
N VAL A 39 10.28 1.23 -6.18
CA VAL A 39 11.70 1.56 -6.37
C VAL A 39 12.55 0.48 -5.71
N VAL A 40 13.57 0.01 -6.42
CA VAL A 40 14.51 -0.99 -5.93
C VAL A 40 15.92 -0.42 -5.88
N HIS A 41 16.75 -0.95 -4.98
CA HIS A 41 18.16 -0.59 -4.93
C HIS A 41 18.87 -1.02 -6.24
N PRO A 42 19.80 -0.23 -6.81
CA PRO A 42 20.47 -0.55 -8.08
C PRO A 42 21.18 -1.91 -8.12
N GLY A 43 21.58 -2.44 -6.95
CA GLY A 43 22.18 -3.78 -6.83
C GLY A 43 21.20 -4.95 -6.92
N VAL A 44 19.89 -4.69 -7.03
CA VAL A 44 18.89 -5.74 -7.27
C VAL A 44 18.92 -6.10 -8.74
N ALA A 45 19.17 -7.38 -9.05
CA ALA A 45 19.26 -7.90 -10.41
C ALA A 45 17.86 -8.03 -11.07
N ALA A 46 17.15 -6.92 -11.20
CA ALA A 46 15.88 -6.80 -11.89
C ALA A 46 15.73 -5.40 -12.48
N ASN A 47 15.62 -5.32 -13.81
CA ASN A 47 15.43 -4.06 -14.54
C ASN A 47 13.96 -3.83 -14.93
N THR A 48 13.15 -4.87 -14.84
CA THR A 48 11.71 -4.80 -15.11
C THR A 48 10.92 -5.28 -13.91
N PHE A 49 9.68 -4.82 -13.80
CA PHE A 49 8.75 -5.32 -12.79
C PHE A 49 8.60 -6.85 -12.88
N LYS A 50 8.51 -7.41 -14.09
CA LYS A 50 8.39 -8.86 -14.29
C LYS A 50 9.61 -9.62 -13.76
N GLU A 51 10.82 -9.13 -14.02
CA GLU A 51 12.06 -9.70 -13.46
C GLU A 51 12.08 -9.61 -11.94
N PHE A 52 11.64 -8.47 -11.38
CA PHE A 52 11.58 -8.29 -9.94
C PHE A 52 10.62 -9.30 -9.29
N ILE A 53 9.44 -9.54 -9.87
CA ILE A 53 8.51 -10.55 -9.36
C ILE A 53 9.07 -11.96 -9.46
N ALA A 54 9.71 -12.30 -10.58
CA ALA A 54 10.37 -13.59 -10.73
C ALA A 54 11.47 -13.79 -9.68
N LEU A 55 12.29 -12.75 -9.46
CA LEU A 55 13.36 -12.74 -8.48
C LEU A 55 12.82 -12.85 -7.04
N ALA A 56 11.80 -12.07 -6.68
CA ALA A 56 11.17 -12.09 -5.37
C ALA A 56 10.52 -13.45 -5.06
N ARG A 57 9.84 -14.05 -6.05
CA ARG A 57 9.25 -15.39 -5.93
C ARG A 57 10.31 -16.49 -5.82
N SER A 58 11.46 -16.33 -6.48
CA SER A 58 12.58 -17.29 -6.39
C SER A 58 13.29 -17.30 -5.03
N LYS A 59 13.15 -16.20 -4.26
CA LYS A 59 13.84 -15.99 -2.97
C LYS A 59 12.86 -15.46 -1.90
N PRO A 60 11.89 -16.28 -1.45
CA PRO A 60 10.92 -15.84 -0.45
C PRO A 60 11.62 -15.37 0.84
N GLY A 61 11.16 -14.25 1.40
CA GLY A 61 11.71 -13.68 2.64
C GLY A 61 13.05 -12.93 2.50
N SER A 62 13.69 -12.95 1.32
CA SER A 62 14.99 -12.30 1.12
C SER A 62 14.90 -10.79 0.88
N PHE A 63 13.70 -10.28 0.60
CA PHE A 63 13.46 -8.87 0.33
C PHE A 63 12.66 -8.23 1.46
N ARG A 64 13.13 -7.04 1.86
CA ARG A 64 12.43 -6.14 2.78
C ARG A 64 12.00 -4.92 2.00
N TYR A 65 10.85 -4.35 2.34
CA TYR A 65 10.34 -3.13 1.72
C TYR A 65 10.03 -2.11 2.82
N GLY A 66 10.13 -0.82 2.47
CA GLY A 66 9.69 0.27 3.33
C GLY A 66 8.25 0.66 3.00
N SER A 67 7.44 0.92 4.03
CA SER A 67 6.10 1.49 3.87
C SER A 67 5.94 2.77 4.68
N GLY A 68 4.89 3.54 4.39
CA GLY A 68 4.51 4.71 5.19
C GLY A 68 3.90 4.37 6.55
N GLY A 69 3.76 3.08 6.89
CA GLY A 69 3.10 2.58 8.09
C GLY A 69 2.11 1.47 7.80
N VAL A 70 1.48 0.93 8.83
CA VAL A 70 0.40 -0.08 8.69
C VAL A 70 -0.85 0.62 8.15
N GLY A 71 -1.50 0.03 7.14
CA GLY A 71 -2.72 0.58 6.53
C GLY A 71 -2.50 1.68 5.47
N SER A 72 -1.25 2.06 5.20
CA SER A 72 -0.94 2.98 4.09
C SER A 72 -1.06 2.28 2.72
N ALA A 73 -1.31 3.04 1.67
CA ALA A 73 -1.45 2.52 0.31
C ALA A 73 -0.24 1.69 -0.14
N ASN A 74 0.99 2.13 0.17
CA ASN A 74 2.21 1.39 -0.17
C ASN A 74 2.40 0.12 0.65
N HIS A 75 1.92 0.10 1.90
CA HIS A 75 1.93 -1.12 2.70
C HIS A 75 0.99 -2.16 2.10
N LEU A 76 -0.25 -1.76 1.80
CA LEU A 76 -1.25 -2.66 1.23
C LEU A 76 -0.83 -3.15 -0.16
N ALA A 77 -0.28 -2.27 -1.01
CA ALA A 77 0.21 -2.65 -2.34
C ALA A 77 1.32 -3.70 -2.27
N ALA A 78 2.27 -3.54 -1.33
CA ALA A 78 3.35 -4.50 -1.13
C ALA A 78 2.84 -5.86 -0.60
N GLU A 79 1.88 -5.87 0.33
CA GLU A 79 1.26 -7.12 0.80
C GLU A 79 0.42 -7.80 -0.28
N LEU A 80 -0.24 -7.03 -1.16
CA LEU A 80 -0.91 -7.54 -2.36
C LEU A 80 0.07 -8.24 -3.30
N LEU A 81 1.29 -7.70 -3.43
CA LEU A 81 2.34 -8.26 -4.27
C LEU A 81 2.94 -9.56 -3.71
N LYS A 82 2.92 -9.72 -2.39
CA LYS A 82 3.40 -10.92 -1.70
C LYS A 82 2.45 -12.12 -1.82
N ARG A 83 1.17 -11.90 -2.17
CA ARG A 83 0.23 -12.98 -2.45
C ARG A 83 0.62 -13.74 -3.73
#